data_AF-A0A9D4LN03-F1
#
_entry.id   AF-A0A9D4LN03-F1
#
_cell.length_a   1.000
_cell.length_b   1.000
_cell.length_c   1.000
_cell.angle_alpha   90.00
_cell.angle_beta   90.00
_cell.angle_gamma   90.00
#
_symmetry.space_group_name_H-M   'P 1'
#
loop_
_entity.id
_entity.type
_entity.pdbx_description
1 polymer ?
#
loop_
_entity_poly.entity_id
_entity_poly.type
_entity_poly.pdbx_seq_one_letter_code
_entity_poly.pdbx_strand_id
1 'polypeptide(L)'
;MAAKNIHPNISNEQNMAAKYIHPNISNEQNMTAKYIHPNISNEQNMAAKYIHPNISNEQNMAAKYIHPNISNEQNMEAKYIHPNISNEQNMAAKYIHPNISNEQNMAAKYIHPNISNEQNMAAKYIHPNISNEQNMAAKYIHPNISNEQNMAAKYIHPNISNEQKYFFI
;
A
#
# COMPACT_ATOMS: atom_id res chain seq x y z
N MET A 1 -21.67 0.40 25.67
CA MET A 1 -22.10 -0.45 24.55
C MET A 1 -21.42 0.08 23.30
N ALA A 2 -20.47 -0.66 22.71
CA ALA A 2 -19.96 -0.29 21.40
C ALA A 2 -21.13 -0.36 20.41
N ALA A 3 -21.41 0.74 19.72
CA ALA A 3 -22.42 0.76 18.68
C ALA A 3 -22.10 -0.34 17.66
N LYS A 4 -23.10 -1.11 17.26
CA LYS A 4 -22.90 -2.23 16.33
C LYS A 4 -22.40 -1.70 14.99
N ASN A 5 -22.99 -0.60 14.51
CA ASN A 5 -22.60 0.09 13.29
C ASN A 5 -22.66 1.60 13.53
N ILE A 6 -21.71 2.36 13.00
CA ILE A 6 -21.72 3.84 13.02
C ILE A 6 -21.46 4.42 11.64
N HIS A 7 -22.24 5.43 11.27
CA HIS A 7 -22.23 6.10 9.97
C HIS A 7 -22.33 7.63 10.16
N PRO A 8 -21.43 8.27 10.92
CA PRO A 8 -21.52 9.71 11.15
C PRO A 8 -21.13 10.51 9.90
N ASN A 9 -21.68 11.71 9.80
CA ASN A 9 -21.29 12.73 8.84
C ASN A 9 -20.96 14.00 9.62
N ILE A 10 -19.67 14.20 9.93
CA ILE A 10 -19.19 15.21 10.88
C ILE A 10 -17.88 15.80 10.38
N SER A 11 -17.59 17.06 10.73
CA SER A 11 -16.34 17.69 10.28
C SER A 11 -15.13 17.14 11.00
N ASN A 12 -15.20 16.97 12.32
CA ASN A 12 -14.11 16.49 13.15
C ASN A 12 -14.62 15.47 14.17
N GLU A 13 -13.80 14.47 14.44
CA GLU A 13 -14.00 13.50 15.51
C GLU A 13 -12.66 13.02 16.03
N GLN A 14 -12.61 12.69 17.31
CA GLN A 14 -11.35 12.31 17.96
C GLN A 14 -11.17 10.81 18.00
N ASN A 15 -12.22 10.07 18.32
CA ASN A 15 -12.11 8.62 18.44
C ASN A 15 -13.43 7.92 18.11
N MET A 16 -13.36 6.92 17.24
CA MET A 16 -14.48 6.03 16.96
C MET A 16 -14.18 4.57 17.27
N ALA A 17 -15.11 3.93 17.99
CA ALA A 17 -15.05 2.51 18.33
C ALA A 17 -16.40 1.81 18.09
N ALA A 18 -16.44 0.90 17.12
CA ALA A 18 -17.62 0.12 16.77
C ALA A 18 -17.25 -1.24 16.15
N LYS A 19 -18.24 -2.10 15.89
CA LYS A 19 -17.98 -3.31 15.10
C LYS A 19 -17.82 -2.99 13.61
N TYR A 20 -18.59 -2.03 13.10
CA TYR A 20 -18.54 -1.52 11.73
C TYR A 20 -18.53 0.01 11.74
N ILE A 21 -17.60 0.64 11.02
CA ILE A 21 -17.42 2.10 10.93
C ILE A 21 -17.45 2.52 9.46
N HIS A 22 -18.44 3.34 9.08
CA HIS A 22 -18.65 3.86 7.72
C HIS A 22 -18.92 5.39 7.70
N PRO A 23 -17.98 6.22 8.17
CA PRO A 23 -18.17 7.65 8.32
C PRO A 23 -17.83 8.43 7.04
N ASN A 24 -18.34 9.66 6.97
CA ASN A 24 -17.88 10.69 6.05
C ASN A 24 -17.36 11.88 6.88
N ILE A 25 -16.04 12.10 6.90
CA ILE A 25 -15.39 13.02 7.84
C ILE A 25 -14.34 13.89 7.17
N SER A 26 -14.17 15.13 7.63
CA SER A 26 -13.06 15.97 7.15
C SER A 26 -11.76 15.59 7.85
N ASN A 27 -11.74 15.56 9.20
CA ASN A 27 -10.58 15.10 9.97
C ASN A 27 -10.95 14.12 11.09
N GLU A 28 -10.22 13.02 11.19
CA GLU A 28 -10.33 12.07 12.30
C GLU A 28 -8.92 11.76 12.84
N GLN A 29 -8.84 11.48 14.15
CA GLN A 29 -7.57 11.05 14.75
C GLN A 29 -7.45 9.53 14.87
N ASN A 30 -8.47 8.81 15.35
CA ASN A 30 -8.35 7.37 15.54
C ASN A 30 -9.65 6.59 15.32
N MET A 31 -9.58 5.54 14.50
CA MET A 31 -10.65 4.55 14.36
C MET A 31 -10.22 3.15 14.79
N THR A 32 -11.05 2.49 15.59
CA THR A 32 -10.88 1.07 15.96
C THR A 32 -12.15 0.27 15.71
N ALA A 33 -12.08 -0.73 14.82
CA ALA A 33 -13.21 -1.62 14.56
C ALA A 33 -12.84 -2.99 13.99
N LYS A 34 -13.85 -3.83 13.75
CA LYS A 34 -13.64 -5.05 12.96
C LYS A 34 -13.59 -4.73 11.46
N TYR A 35 -14.38 -3.75 11.01
CA TYR A 35 -14.47 -3.29 9.62
C TYR A 35 -14.53 -1.75 9.59
N ILE A 36 -13.64 -1.12 8.80
CA ILE A 36 -13.53 0.34 8.64
C ILE A 36 -13.59 0.68 7.15
N HIS A 37 -14.68 1.32 6.71
CA HIS A 37 -14.91 1.74 5.31
C HIS A 37 -15.31 3.24 5.23
N PRO A 38 -14.40 4.17 5.57
CA PRO A 38 -14.69 5.59 5.65
C PRO A 38 -14.40 6.33 4.34
N ASN A 39 -14.96 7.53 4.24
CA ASN A 39 -14.56 8.56 3.27
C ASN A 39 -14.01 9.76 4.06
N ILE A 40 -12.70 10.04 3.97
CA ILE A 40 -12.03 11.01 4.85
C ILE A 40 -11.12 11.94 4.06
N SER A 41 -11.02 13.21 4.46
CA SER A 41 -9.99 14.09 3.89
C SER A 41 -8.63 13.85 4.56
N ASN A 42 -8.56 13.89 5.89
CA ASN A 42 -7.36 13.54 6.65
C ASN A 42 -7.65 12.59 7.81
N GLU A 43 -6.85 11.54 7.95
CA GLU A 43 -6.88 10.61 9.08
C GLU A 43 -5.47 10.46 9.67
N GLN A 44 -5.38 10.26 10.99
CA GLN A 44 -4.12 9.90 11.62
C GLN A 44 -3.90 8.39 11.79
N ASN A 45 -4.88 7.63 12.31
CA ASN A 45 -4.66 6.21 12.58
C ASN A 45 -5.92 5.34 12.43
N MET A 46 -5.79 4.22 11.72
CA MET A 46 -6.81 3.16 11.67
C MET A 46 -6.29 1.80 12.15
N ALA A 47 -7.06 1.15 13.02
CA ALA A 47 -6.80 -0.21 13.48
C ALA A 47 -8.03 -1.11 13.30
N ALA A 48 -7.92 -2.13 12.42
CA ALA A 48 -9.01 -3.09 12.22
C ALA A 48 -8.60 -4.45 11.67
N LYS A 49 -9.57 -5.35 11.52
CA LYS A 49 -9.35 -6.60 10.77
C LYS A 49 -9.37 -6.35 9.25
N TYR A 50 -10.23 -5.45 8.80
CA TYR A 50 -10.41 -5.06 7.39
C TYR A 50 -10.55 -3.53 7.29
N ILE A 51 -9.72 -2.90 6.45
CA ILE A 51 -9.67 -1.44 6.23
C ILE A 51 -9.79 -1.15 4.73
N HIS A 52 -10.93 -0.62 4.29
CA HIS A 52 -11.21 -0.28 2.89
C HIS A 52 -11.66 1.20 2.73
N PRO A 53 -10.76 2.17 2.95
CA PRO A 53 -11.12 3.59 2.98
C PRO A 53 -10.94 4.26 1.62
N ASN A 54 -11.57 5.42 1.48
CA ASN A 54 -11.26 6.41 0.45
C ASN A 54 -10.74 7.68 1.13
N ILE A 55 -9.46 8.01 0.96
CA ILE A 55 -8.79 9.06 1.75
C ILE A 55 -7.95 9.98 0.87
N SER A 56 -7.93 11.28 1.19
CA SER A 56 -6.97 12.20 0.56
C SER A 56 -5.57 12.05 1.18
N ASN A 57 -5.44 12.21 2.50
CA ASN A 57 -4.19 11.98 3.23
C ASN A 57 -4.40 11.08 4.45
N GLU A 58 -3.52 10.11 4.62
CA GLU A 58 -3.51 9.24 5.80
C GLU A 58 -2.09 9.03 6.33
N GLN A 59 -2.01 8.85 7.65
CA GLN A 59 -0.76 8.68 8.36
C GLN A 59 -0.43 7.21 8.65
N ASN A 60 -1.35 6.43 9.22
CA ASN A 60 -1.03 5.03 9.56
C ASN A 60 -2.24 4.09 9.51
N MET A 61 -2.09 2.96 8.82
CA MET A 61 -3.05 1.86 8.88
C MET A 61 -2.42 0.55 9.39
N ALA A 62 -3.11 -0.10 10.33
CA ALA A 62 -2.75 -1.42 10.83
C ALA A 62 -3.93 -2.40 10.73
N ALA A 63 -3.79 -3.44 9.89
CA ALA A 63 -4.83 -4.46 9.77
C ALA A 63 -4.37 -5.84 9.29
N LYS A 64 -5.30 -6.79 9.23
CA LYS A 64 -5.05 -8.06 8.52
C LYS A 64 -5.14 -7.89 7.00
N TYR A 65 -6.08 -7.06 6.54
CA TYR A 65 -6.32 -6.75 5.13
C TYR A 65 -6.55 -5.25 4.96
N ILE A 66 -5.77 -4.62 4.06
CA ILE A 66 -5.86 -3.19 3.73
C ILE A 66 -6.07 -3.04 2.22
N HIS A 67 -7.19 -2.43 1.81
CA HIS A 67 -7.58 -2.24 0.41
C HIS A 67 -8.06 -0.78 0.18
N PRO A 68 -7.17 0.22 0.27
CA PRO A 68 -7.56 1.60 0.26
C PRO A 68 -7.49 2.22 -1.15
N ASN A 69 -8.17 3.34 -1.30
CA ASN A 69 -7.98 4.28 -2.40
C ASN A 69 -7.49 5.60 -1.81
N ILE A 70 -6.22 5.96 -2.03
CA ILE A 70 -5.58 7.09 -1.33
C ILE A 70 -4.83 8.01 -2.30
N SER A 71 -4.85 9.31 -2.03
CA SER A 71 -3.99 10.25 -2.77
C SER A 71 -2.56 10.25 -2.21
N ASN A 72 -2.39 10.45 -0.90
CA ASN A 72 -1.09 10.34 -0.21
C ASN A 72 -1.18 9.48 1.06
N GLU A 73 -0.28 8.51 1.18
CA GLU A 73 -0.16 7.63 2.35
C GLU A 73 1.25 7.67 2.95
N GLN A 74 1.35 7.65 4.28
CA GLN A 74 2.66 7.52 4.95
C GLN A 74 3.05 6.07 5.25
N ASN A 75 2.21 5.29 5.96
CA ASN A 75 2.61 3.94 6.39
C ASN A 75 1.44 2.94 6.46
N MET A 76 1.60 1.77 5.82
CA MET A 76 0.70 0.63 5.97
C MET A 76 1.40 -0.62 6.51
N GLU A 77 0.81 -1.24 7.54
CA GLU A 77 1.23 -2.54 8.07
C GLU A 77 0.09 -3.56 8.04
N ALA A 78 0.26 -4.63 7.26
CA ALA A 78 -0.72 -5.71 7.22
C ALA A 78 -0.18 -7.08 6.79
N LYS A 79 -1.06 -8.08 6.84
CA LYS A 79 -0.76 -9.37 6.21
C LYS A 79 -0.93 -9.30 4.68
N TYR A 80 -1.92 -8.54 4.21
CA TYR A 80 -2.25 -8.34 2.80
C TYR A 80 -2.55 -6.86 2.54
N ILE A 81 -1.87 -6.25 1.58
CA ILE A 81 -2.02 -4.85 1.17
C ILE A 81 -2.31 -4.80 -0.33
N HIS A 82 -3.48 -4.29 -0.71
CA HIS A 82 -3.97 -4.21 -2.10
C HIS A 82 -4.49 -2.78 -2.43
N PRO A 83 -3.62 -1.77 -2.47
CA PRO A 83 -4.03 -0.38 -2.58
C PRO A 83 -4.11 0.11 -4.03
N ASN A 84 -4.86 1.19 -4.20
CA ASN A 84 -4.79 2.06 -5.37
C ASN A 84 -4.36 3.46 -4.91
N ILE A 85 -3.11 3.85 -5.17
CA ILE A 85 -2.52 5.04 -4.55
C ILE A 85 -1.79 5.93 -5.57
N SER A 86 -1.89 7.25 -5.38
CA SER A 86 -1.15 8.20 -6.21
C SER A 86 0.29 8.37 -5.73
N ASN A 87 0.52 8.65 -4.44
CA ASN A 87 1.85 8.67 -3.83
C ASN A 87 1.87 7.92 -2.50
N GLU A 88 2.86 7.04 -2.32
CA GLU A 88 3.04 6.33 -1.05
C GLU A 88 4.50 6.29 -0.59
N GLN A 89 4.66 6.36 0.73
CA GLN A 89 5.95 6.39 1.41
C GLN A 89 6.46 5.00 1.81
N ASN A 90 5.69 4.21 2.57
CA ASN A 90 6.16 2.91 3.06
C ASN A 90 5.04 1.86 3.21
N MET A 91 5.26 0.67 2.64
CA MET A 91 4.43 -0.52 2.89
C MET A 91 5.22 -1.68 3.49
N ALA A 92 4.66 -2.29 4.54
CA ALA A 92 5.18 -3.51 5.14
C ALA A 92 4.11 -4.60 5.22
N ALA A 93 4.29 -5.71 4.49
CA ALA A 93 3.37 -6.83 4.56
C ALA A 93 3.95 -8.20 4.19
N LYS A 94 3.15 -9.26 4.35
CA LYS A 94 3.50 -10.56 3.78
C LYS A 94 3.27 -10.60 2.27
N TYR A 95 2.20 -9.96 1.80
CA TYR A 95 1.81 -9.87 0.39
C TYR A 95 1.41 -8.43 0.07
N ILE A 96 2.02 -7.83 -0.97
CA ILE A 96 1.75 -6.48 -1.45
C ILE A 96 1.38 -6.56 -2.93
N HIS A 97 0.16 -6.13 -3.29
CA HIS A 97 -0.38 -6.13 -4.66
C HIS A 97 -0.96 -4.76 -5.04
N PRO A 98 -0.11 -3.74 -5.22
CA PRO A 98 -0.52 -2.36 -5.37
C PRO A 98 -0.70 -1.95 -6.84
N ASN A 99 -1.54 -0.94 -7.06
CA ASN A 99 -1.60 -0.16 -8.29
C ASN A 99 -1.24 1.30 -7.97
N ILE A 100 -0.03 1.73 -8.35
CA ILE A 100 0.54 2.99 -7.84
C ILE A 100 1.15 3.86 -8.93
N SER A 101 1.00 5.18 -8.80
CA SER A 101 1.63 6.14 -9.72
C SER A 101 3.08 6.43 -9.33
N ASN A 102 3.35 6.78 -8.07
CA ASN A 102 4.70 6.94 -7.52
C ASN A 102 4.85 6.25 -6.15
N GLU A 103 5.88 5.42 -6.01
CA GLU A 103 6.20 4.72 -4.75
C GLU A 103 7.62 5.01 -4.25
N GLN A 104 7.78 5.15 -2.94
CA GLN A 104 9.09 5.24 -2.28
C GLN A 104 9.67 3.89 -1.80
N ASN A 105 8.98 3.12 -0.95
CA ASN A 105 9.55 1.89 -0.38
C ASN A 105 8.52 0.77 -0.09
N MET A 106 8.79 -0.43 -0.59
CA MET A 106 8.04 -1.64 -0.21
C MET A 106 8.91 -2.74 0.39
N ALA A 107 8.45 -3.33 1.49
CA ALA A 107 9.06 -4.49 2.13
C ALA A 107 8.05 -5.63 2.32
N ALA A 108 8.27 -6.76 1.64
CA ALA A 108 7.41 -7.93 1.82
C ALA A 108 8.06 -9.28 1.50
N LYS A 109 7.32 -10.36 1.76
CA LYS A 109 7.72 -11.69 1.26
C LYS A 109 7.42 -11.83 -0.24
N TYR A 110 6.30 -11.28 -0.70
CA TYR A 110 5.86 -11.28 -2.09
C TYR A 110 5.36 -9.89 -2.48
N ILE A 111 5.88 -9.34 -3.59
CA ILE A 111 5.48 -8.03 -4.13
C ILE A 111 5.07 -8.23 -5.60
N HIS A 112 3.82 -7.87 -5.94
CA HIS A 112 3.22 -8.01 -7.27
C HIS A 112 2.61 -6.67 -7.73
N PRO A 113 3.43 -5.65 -8.04
CA PRO A 113 2.97 -4.31 -8.32
C PRO A 113 2.61 -4.07 -9.78
N ASN A 114 1.71 -3.12 -10.00
CA ASN A 114 1.53 -2.43 -11.28
C ASN A 114 1.83 -0.94 -11.08
N ILE A 115 3.00 -0.46 -11.55
CA ILE A 115 3.52 0.86 -11.18
C ILE A 115 4.02 1.67 -12.38
N SER A 116 3.78 2.98 -12.33
CA SER A 116 4.30 3.92 -13.33
C SER A 116 5.76 4.35 -13.02
N ASN A 117 6.05 4.80 -11.80
CA ASN A 117 7.41 5.12 -11.33
C ASN A 117 7.66 4.57 -9.91
N GLU A 118 8.82 3.96 -9.68
CA GLU A 118 9.17 3.39 -8.36
C GLU A 118 10.63 3.60 -7.97
N GLN A 119 10.88 3.80 -6.67
CA GLN A 119 12.21 4.05 -6.13
C GLN A 119 12.88 2.81 -5.52
N ASN A 120 12.24 2.05 -4.61
CA ASN A 120 12.89 0.89 -3.97
C ASN A 120 11.92 -0.25 -3.57
N MET A 121 12.25 -1.49 -3.97
CA MET A 121 11.59 -2.71 -3.47
C MET A 121 12.55 -3.71 -2.84
N ALA A 122 12.13 -4.29 -1.71
CA ALA A 122 12.84 -5.38 -1.04
C ALA A 122 11.91 -6.56 -0.74
N ALA A 123 12.15 -7.72 -1.36
CA ALA A 123 11.36 -8.92 -1.07
C ALA A 123 12.07 -10.25 -1.31
N LYS A 124 11.41 -11.35 -0.94
CA LYS A 124 11.88 -12.68 -1.36
C LYS A 124 11.54 -12.95 -2.84
N TYR A 125 10.37 -12.50 -3.28
CA TYR A 125 9.86 -12.65 -4.64
C TYR A 125 9.25 -11.33 -5.11
N ILE A 126 9.68 -10.83 -6.28
CA ILE A 126 9.13 -9.61 -6.92
C ILE A 126 8.65 -9.97 -8.33
N HIS A 127 7.38 -9.69 -8.63
CA HIS A 127 6.73 -9.95 -9.92
C HIS A 127 6.09 -8.64 -10.45
N PRO A 128 6.89 -7.68 -10.89
CA PRO A 128 6.42 -6.35 -11.26
C PRO A 128 5.94 -6.25 -12.70
N ASN A 129 4.95 -5.37 -12.92
CA ASN A 129 4.62 -4.79 -14.21
C ASN A 129 4.86 -3.27 -14.15
N ILE A 130 5.97 -2.78 -14.71
CA ILE A 130 6.45 -1.42 -14.43
C ILE A 130 6.87 -0.67 -15.70
N SER A 131 6.53 0.63 -15.72
CA SER A 131 6.93 1.52 -16.82
C SER A 131 8.36 2.06 -16.67
N ASN A 132 8.72 2.61 -15.48
CA ASN A 132 10.05 3.10 -15.10
C ASN A 132 10.37 2.75 -13.63
N GLU A 133 11.62 2.44 -13.27
CA GLU A 133 12.00 2.17 -11.86
C GLU A 133 13.49 2.43 -11.60
N GLN A 134 13.86 2.57 -10.32
CA GLN A 134 15.23 2.84 -9.92
C GLN A 134 15.95 1.66 -9.23
N ASN A 135 15.35 0.89 -8.30
CA ASN A 135 16.06 -0.21 -7.60
C ASN A 135 15.16 -1.37 -7.09
N MET A 136 15.55 -2.63 -7.39
CA MET A 136 14.99 -3.84 -6.76
C MET A 136 16.04 -4.72 -6.10
N ALA A 137 15.70 -5.26 -4.93
CA ALA A 137 16.48 -6.28 -4.26
C ALA A 137 15.60 -7.48 -3.88
N ALA A 138 15.87 -8.65 -4.47
CA ALA A 138 15.17 -9.88 -4.08
C ALA A 138 15.94 -11.18 -4.31
N LYS A 139 15.42 -12.28 -3.78
CA LYS A 139 15.97 -13.61 -4.15
C LYS A 139 15.56 -14.02 -5.56
N TYR A 140 14.33 -13.68 -5.97
CA TYR A 140 13.77 -13.98 -7.29
C TYR A 140 13.05 -12.74 -7.83
N ILE A 141 13.36 -12.33 -9.06
CA ILE A 141 12.71 -11.22 -9.76
C ILE A 141 12.19 -11.70 -11.13
N HIS A 142 10.89 -11.53 -11.37
CA HIS A 142 10.20 -11.93 -12.61
C HIS A 142 9.49 -10.72 -13.24
N PRO A 143 10.24 -9.80 -13.88
CA PRO A 143 9.74 -8.52 -14.33
C PRO A 143 9.13 -8.53 -15.74
N ASN A 144 8.12 -7.68 -15.95
CA ASN A 144 7.65 -7.22 -17.26
C ASN A 144 7.78 -5.69 -17.36
N ILE A 145 8.81 -5.19 -18.05
CA ILE A 145 9.29 -3.81 -17.87
C ILE A 145 9.74 -3.16 -19.18
N SER A 146 9.44 -1.87 -19.34
CA SER A 146 9.76 -1.08 -20.53
C SER A 146 11.09 -0.32 -20.49
N ASN A 147 11.54 0.25 -19.35
CA ASN A 147 12.75 1.09 -19.28
C ASN A 147 13.61 0.93 -17.99
N GLU A 148 14.90 1.26 -18.15
CA GLU A 148 16.12 1.14 -17.31
C GLU A 148 15.98 0.80 -15.81
N GLN A 149 16.71 -0.21 -15.33
CA GLN A 149 16.71 -0.66 -13.92
C GLN A 149 18.01 -1.28 -13.41
N ASN A 150 18.32 -1.01 -12.13
CA ASN A 150 19.25 -1.78 -11.30
C ASN A 150 18.47 -2.86 -10.52
N MET A 151 18.70 -4.12 -10.87
CA MET A 151 18.17 -5.26 -10.11
C MET A 151 19.30 -6.04 -9.46
N ALA A 152 19.15 -6.32 -8.17
CA ALA A 152 20.04 -7.19 -7.41
C ALA A 152 19.29 -8.45 -6.99
N ALA A 153 19.59 -9.59 -7.63
CA ALA A 153 18.96 -10.85 -7.27
C ALA A 153 19.77 -12.09 -7.60
N LYS A 154 19.45 -13.17 -6.88
CA LYS A 154 20.03 -14.49 -7.17
C LYS A 154 19.48 -15.08 -8.47
N TYR A 155 18.22 -14.80 -8.80
CA TYR A 155 17.56 -15.27 -10.01
C TYR A 155 16.71 -14.15 -10.63
N ILE A 156 16.89 -13.90 -11.92
CA ILE A 156 16.14 -12.90 -12.69
C ILE A 156 15.60 -13.56 -13.95
N HIS A 157 14.29 -13.50 -14.15
CA HIS A 157 13.58 -14.08 -15.30
C HIS A 157 12.76 -13.00 -16.01
N PRO A 158 13.42 -12.16 -16.83
CA PRO A 158 12.79 -10.94 -17.33
C PRO A 158 12.12 -11.17 -18.69
N ASN A 159 11.03 -10.45 -18.93
CA ASN A 159 10.43 -10.25 -20.25
C ASN A 159 10.61 -8.78 -20.63
N ILE A 160 11.51 -8.47 -21.59
CA ILE A 160 12.02 -7.11 -21.80
C ILE A 160 12.04 -6.72 -23.28
N SER A 161 11.79 -5.44 -23.55
CA SER A 161 11.95 -4.80 -24.86
C SER A 161 13.24 -3.97 -25.05
N ASN A 162 13.96 -3.57 -23.99
CA ASN A 162 15.15 -2.69 -24.04
C ASN A 162 16.30 -3.11 -23.09
N GLU A 163 17.50 -2.54 -23.27
CA GLU A 163 18.72 -2.84 -22.48
C GLU A 163 18.57 -2.54 -20.97
N GLN A 164 19.05 -3.46 -20.12
CA GLN A 164 18.99 -3.33 -18.66
C GLN A 164 20.27 -3.86 -17.98
N LYS A 165 20.62 -3.31 -16.81
CA LYS A 165 21.76 -3.72 -15.99
C LYS A 165 21.32 -4.67 -14.88
N TYR A 166 21.74 -5.92 -14.98
CA TYR A 166 21.48 -6.94 -13.98
C TYR A 166 22.71 -7.21 -13.12
N PHE A 167 22.52 -7.20 -11.81
CA PHE A 167 23.53 -7.63 -10.85
C PHE A 167 23.08 -8.92 -10.17
N PHE A 168 23.88 -9.96 -10.35
CA PHE A 168 23.70 -11.24 -9.66
C PHE A 168 24.54 -11.24 -8.38
N ILE A 169 23.90 -11.54 -7.26
CA ILE A 169 24.48 -11.71 -5.91
C ILE A 169 24.18 -13.12 -5.40
#